data_AF-A0A241WHS3-F1
#
_entry.id   AF-A0A241WHS3-F1
#
_cell.length_a   1.000
_cell.length_b   1.000
_cell.length_c   1.000
_cell.angle_alpha   90.00
_cell.angle_beta   90.00
_cell.angle_gamma   90.00
#
_symmetry.space_group_name_H-M   'P 1'
#
loop_
_entity.id
_entity.type
_entity.pdbx_description
1 polymer ?
#
loop_
_entity_poly.entity_id
_entity_poly.type
_entity_poly.pdbx_seq_one_letter_code
_entity_poly.pdbx_strand_id
1 'polypeptide(L)'
;MLQEYKYSAPKKKDAGIPYKLEKKLNLQAIENEDLFEFWLMNMDEALDNFLKALPDNIRQCMNYSPNSLQVLEEWRLSKYSDTDVMLSMSESKLVDGAARYIGEVFRKTLGGKWFVDLKDEKNAFYGLPQNELLQSMSITHKG
;
A
#
# COMPACT_ATOMS: atom_id res chain seq x y z
N MET A 1 13.81 -13.46 24.85
CA MET A 1 14.96 -12.52 24.90
C MET A 1 14.83 -11.58 23.72
N LEU A 2 14.33 -10.37 23.94
CA LEU A 2 14.26 -9.34 22.90
C LEU A 2 15.67 -8.76 22.73
N GLN A 3 16.21 -8.79 21.51
CA GLN A 3 17.47 -8.11 21.21
C GLN A 3 17.23 -6.60 21.31
N GLU A 4 17.93 -5.94 22.24
CA GLU A 4 17.95 -4.48 22.32
C GLU A 4 18.57 -3.92 21.04
N TYR A 5 17.73 -3.29 20.21
CA TYR A 5 18.19 -2.57 19.04
C TYR A 5 18.95 -1.32 19.51
N LYS A 6 20.29 -1.36 19.49
CA LYS A 6 21.14 -0.22 19.88
C LYS A 6 21.07 0.86 18.80
N TYR A 7 20.15 1.80 18.97
CA TYR A 7 20.11 3.02 18.18
C TYR A 7 21.40 3.84 18.38
N SER A 8 22.20 3.97 17.32
CA SER A 8 23.35 4.87 17.27
C SER A 8 22.97 6.14 16.53
N ALA A 9 22.84 7.26 17.28
CA ALA A 9 22.51 8.54 16.69
C ALA A 9 23.56 8.97 15.63
N PRO A 10 23.15 9.45 14.44
CA PRO A 10 24.08 9.98 13.45
C PRO A 10 24.76 11.25 13.97
N LYS A 11 26.09 11.32 13.81
CA LYS A 11 26.87 12.50 14.19
C LYS A 11 26.56 13.65 13.22
N LYS A 12 26.07 14.75 13.77
CA LYS A 12 25.69 16.00 13.10
C LYS A 12 26.59 16.34 11.91
N LYS A 13 25.98 16.48 10.73
CA LYS A 13 26.48 17.30 9.63
C LYS A 13 25.33 18.12 9.08
N ASP A 14 25.31 19.39 9.49
CA ASP A 14 25.00 20.56 8.67
C ASP A 14 23.68 20.58 7.89
N ALA A 15 22.55 20.64 8.61
CA ALA A 15 21.38 21.45 8.29
C ALA A 15 20.48 21.49 9.54
N GLY A 16 20.10 22.70 9.99
CA GLY A 16 19.48 22.92 11.30
C GLY A 16 18.04 22.40 11.44
N ILE A 17 17.86 21.09 11.58
CA ILE A 17 16.61 20.52 12.07
C ILE A 17 16.72 20.39 13.60
N PRO A 18 15.82 21.02 14.39
CA PRO A 18 15.84 20.88 15.84
C PRO A 18 15.68 19.42 16.27
N TYR A 19 16.49 18.94 17.22
CA TYR A 19 16.47 17.55 17.73
C TYR A 19 15.07 17.00 18.08
N LYS A 20 14.17 17.85 18.59
CA LYS A 20 12.77 17.47 18.88
C LYS A 20 11.97 17.13 17.61
N LEU A 21 12.24 17.84 16.52
CA LEU A 21 11.62 17.64 15.21
C LEU A 21 12.18 16.39 14.54
N GLU A 22 13.51 16.20 14.56
CA GLU A 22 14.15 14.95 14.10
C GLU A 22 13.60 13.73 14.84
N LYS A 23 13.49 13.82 16.17
CA LYS A 23 12.91 12.73 16.97
C LYS A 23 11.46 12.45 16.59
N LYS A 24 10.62 13.48 16.39
CA LYS A 24 9.22 13.31 16.02
C LYS A 24 9.05 12.70 14.62
N LEU A 25 9.83 13.16 13.64
CA LEU A 25 9.87 12.61 12.29
C LEU A 25 10.30 11.14 12.31
N ASN A 26 11.32 10.80 13.11
CA ASN A 26 11.78 9.42 13.25
C ASN A 26 10.73 8.51 13.91
N LEU A 27 10.00 8.99 14.93
CA LEU A 27 8.89 8.22 15.52
C LEU A 27 7.76 7.97 14.51
N GLN A 28 7.37 9.00 13.74
CA GLN A 28 6.31 8.87 12.74
C GLN A 28 6.72 7.90 11.60
N ALA A 29 7.98 7.93 11.17
CA ALA A 29 8.50 6.98 10.20
C ALA A 29 8.47 5.54 10.74
N ILE A 30 8.86 5.33 12.01
CA ILE A 30 8.79 4.01 12.66
C ILE A 30 7.33 3.54 12.78
N GLU A 31 6.41 4.40 13.22
CA GLU A 31 4.99 4.08 13.32
C GLU A 31 4.40 3.70 11.95
N ASN A 32 4.77 4.41 10.88
CA ASN A 32 4.32 4.10 9.53
C ASN A 32 4.93 2.80 8.99
N GLU A 33 6.18 2.48 9.35
CA GLU A 33 6.81 1.20 9.00
C GLU A 33 6.12 0.03 9.72
N ASP A 34 5.85 0.16 11.02
CA ASP A 34 5.10 -0.84 11.80
C ASP A 34 3.68 -1.04 11.24
N LEU A 35 2.99 0.03 10.84
CA LEU A 35 1.68 -0.05 10.19
C LEU A 35 1.74 -0.77 8.85
N PHE A 36 2.79 -0.53 8.05
CA PHE A 36 3.00 -1.22 6.78
C PHE A 36 3.30 -2.71 7.00
N GLU A 37 4.15 -3.06 7.95
CA GLU A 37 4.46 -4.45 8.28
C GLU A 37 3.21 -5.17 8.80
N PHE A 38 2.41 -4.55 9.68
CA PHE A 38 1.13 -5.09 10.10
C PHE A 38 0.16 -5.28 8.92
N TRP A 39 0.09 -4.29 8.03
CA TRP A 39 -0.70 -4.37 6.81
C TRP A 39 -0.27 -5.56 5.94
N LEU A 40 1.04 -5.81 5.81
CA LEU A 40 1.61 -6.90 5.03
C LEU A 40 1.42 -8.27 5.71
N MET A 41 1.56 -8.35 7.03
CA MET A 41 1.28 -9.58 7.80
C MET A 41 -0.19 -10.02 7.65
N ASN A 42 -1.10 -9.06 7.57
CA ASN A 42 -2.53 -9.33 7.39
C ASN A 42 -2.96 -9.51 5.93
N MET A 43 -2.01 -9.63 4.98
CA MET A 43 -2.31 -9.67 3.55
C MET A 43 -3.28 -10.78 3.16
N ASP A 44 -3.02 -12.01 3.59
CA ASP A 44 -3.82 -13.18 3.22
C ASP A 44 -5.24 -13.09 3.81
N GLU A 45 -5.37 -12.69 5.07
CA GLU A 45 -6.66 -12.51 5.72
C GLU A 45 -7.46 -11.36 5.09
N ALA A 46 -6.81 -10.24 4.77
CA ALA A 46 -7.45 -9.11 4.13
C ALA A 46 -7.98 -9.48 2.73
N LEU A 47 -7.20 -10.22 1.95
CA LEU A 47 -7.62 -10.71 0.63
C LEU A 47 -8.75 -11.73 0.74
N ASP A 48 -8.67 -12.68 1.68
CA ASP A 48 -9.74 -13.66 1.88
C ASP A 48 -11.07 -12.97 2.28
N ASN A 49 -11.01 -12.01 3.20
CA ASN A 49 -12.17 -11.21 3.58
C ASN A 49 -12.71 -10.37 2.40
N PHE A 50 -11.83 -9.80 1.58
CA PHE A 50 -12.21 -9.09 0.37
C PHE A 50 -12.94 -10.02 -0.61
N LEU A 51 -12.38 -11.18 -0.93
CA LEU A 51 -12.98 -12.14 -1.84
C LEU A 51 -14.34 -12.62 -1.32
N LYS A 52 -14.48 -12.85 -0.02
CA LYS A 52 -15.76 -13.22 0.61
C LYS A 52 -16.83 -12.14 0.52
N ALA A 53 -16.44 -10.87 0.44
CA ALA A 53 -17.36 -9.74 0.31
C ALA A 53 -17.85 -9.50 -1.14
N LEU A 54 -17.23 -10.15 -2.13
CA LEU A 54 -17.63 -10.02 -3.53
C LEU A 54 -18.88 -10.87 -3.84
N PRO A 55 -19.75 -10.42 -4.76
CA PRO A 55 -20.77 -11.27 -5.35
C PRO A 55 -20.15 -12.53 -5.97
N ASP A 56 -20.85 -13.67 -5.89
CA ASP A 56 -20.30 -14.97 -6.30
C ASP A 56 -19.83 -14.99 -7.77
N ASN A 57 -20.55 -14.33 -8.68
CA ASN A 57 -20.18 -14.26 -10.09
C ASN A 57 -18.88 -13.47 -10.32
N ILE A 58 -18.62 -12.45 -9.48
CA ILE A 58 -17.38 -11.67 -9.54
C ILE A 58 -16.25 -12.45 -8.88
N ARG A 59 -16.49 -13.03 -7.70
CA ARG A 59 -15.51 -13.81 -6.95
C ARG A 59 -14.92 -14.96 -7.78
N GLN A 60 -15.74 -15.65 -8.56
CA GLN A 60 -15.29 -16.76 -9.43
C GLN A 60 -14.29 -16.32 -10.51
N CYS A 61 -14.30 -15.06 -10.91
CA CYS A 61 -13.34 -14.50 -11.88
C CYS A 61 -12.03 -14.05 -11.22
N MET A 62 -11.96 -13.98 -9.89
CA MET A 62 -10.80 -13.44 -9.17
C MET A 62 -9.65 -14.47 -9.06
N ASN A 63 -9.03 -14.79 -10.19
CA ASN A 63 -7.96 -15.80 -10.31
C ASN A 63 -6.53 -15.24 -10.35
N TYR A 64 -6.34 -13.97 -10.02
CA TYR A 64 -5.08 -13.22 -10.03
C TYR A 64 -4.45 -13.05 -11.43
N SER A 65 -5.23 -13.20 -12.50
CA SER A 65 -4.79 -12.89 -13.86
C SER A 65 -4.99 -11.40 -14.18
N PRO A 66 -4.26 -10.82 -15.15
CA PRO A 66 -4.55 -9.48 -15.66
C PRO A 66 -6.02 -9.29 -16.08
N ASN A 67 -6.64 -10.29 -16.70
CA ASN A 67 -8.06 -10.24 -17.10
C ASN A 67 -9.03 -10.11 -15.93
N SER A 68 -8.68 -10.61 -14.74
CA SER A 68 -9.52 -10.44 -13.54
C SER A 68 -9.66 -8.98 -13.11
N LEU A 69 -8.70 -8.12 -13.47
CA LEU A 69 -8.75 -6.69 -13.16
C LEU A 69 -9.86 -5.97 -13.91
N GLN A 70 -10.11 -6.34 -15.17
CA GLN A 70 -11.20 -5.78 -15.95
C GLN A 70 -12.56 -6.09 -15.30
N VAL A 71 -12.76 -7.34 -14.87
CA VAL A 71 -13.99 -7.77 -14.18
C VAL A 71 -14.16 -7.00 -12.86
N LEU A 72 -13.07 -6.81 -12.12
CA LEU A 72 -13.08 -6.06 -10.87
C LEU A 72 -13.42 -4.57 -11.10
N GLU A 73 -12.82 -3.95 -12.11
CA GLU A 73 -13.08 -2.56 -12.49
C GLU A 73 -14.55 -2.34 -12.89
N GLU A 74 -15.08 -3.17 -13.79
CA GLU A 74 -16.47 -3.10 -14.24
C GLU A 74 -17.44 -3.22 -13.05
N TRP A 75 -17.20 -4.16 -12.14
CA TRP A 75 -18.00 -4.28 -10.92
C TRP A 75 -17.90 -3.05 -10.02
N ARG A 76 -16.69 -2.51 -9.79
CA ARG A 76 -16.48 -1.30 -8.98
C ARG A 76 -17.22 -0.10 -9.55
N LEU A 77 -17.14 0.11 -10.87
CA LEU A 77 -17.84 1.19 -11.57
C LEU A 77 -19.37 1.03 -11.51
N SER A 78 -19.87 -0.20 -11.48
CA SER A 78 -21.31 -0.46 -11.28
C SER A 78 -21.78 -0.25 -9.84
N LYS A 79 -20.89 -0.45 -8.85
CA LYS A 79 -21.22 -0.40 -7.42
C LYS A 79 -21.28 1.04 -6.89
N TYR A 80 -20.39 1.91 -7.33
CA TYR A 80 -20.28 3.28 -6.81
C TYR A 80 -20.75 4.31 -7.83
N SER A 81 -21.66 5.19 -7.42
CA SER A 81 -22.12 6.32 -8.22
C SER A 81 -21.05 7.40 -8.38
N ASP A 82 -20.17 7.53 -7.39
CA ASP A 82 -19.15 8.56 -7.30
C ASP A 82 -18.06 8.16 -6.30
N THR A 83 -16.98 8.94 -6.30
CA THR A 83 -15.77 8.70 -5.51
C THR A 83 -15.99 8.92 -4.02
N ASP A 84 -16.88 9.82 -3.59
CA ASP A 84 -17.08 10.12 -2.17
C ASP A 84 -17.73 8.93 -1.45
N VAL A 85 -18.69 8.28 -2.10
CA VAL A 85 -19.29 7.03 -1.59
C VAL A 85 -18.22 5.94 -1.47
N MET A 86 -17.36 5.81 -2.48
CA MET A 86 -16.28 4.82 -2.50
C MET A 86 -15.24 5.08 -1.39
N LEU A 87 -14.93 6.34 -1.10
CA LEU A 87 -13.94 6.74 -0.08
C LEU A 87 -14.52 6.81 1.34
N SER A 88 -15.80 6.50 1.52
CA SER A 88 -16.42 6.45 2.84
C SER A 88 -15.78 5.40 3.75
N MET A 89 -15.76 5.66 5.06
CA MET A 89 -15.15 4.75 6.04
C MET A 89 -15.76 3.34 6.03
N SER A 90 -17.05 3.21 5.70
CA SER A 90 -17.73 1.92 5.57
C SER A 90 -17.17 1.06 4.43
N GLU A 91 -16.61 1.68 3.38
CA GLU A 91 -16.07 0.97 2.22
C GLU A 91 -14.56 0.73 2.32
N SER A 92 -13.89 1.30 3.33
CA SER A 92 -12.43 1.25 3.53
C SER A 92 -11.84 -0.16 3.37
N LYS A 93 -12.43 -1.18 4.02
CA LYS A 93 -11.96 -2.59 3.91
C LYS A 93 -12.07 -3.14 2.50
N LEU A 94 -13.13 -2.79 1.78
CA LEU A 94 -13.37 -3.28 0.42
C LEU A 94 -12.46 -2.57 -0.60
N VAL A 95 -12.21 -1.27 -0.39
CA VAL A 95 -11.24 -0.49 -1.18
C VAL A 95 -9.81 -0.99 -0.95
N ASP A 96 -9.41 -1.19 0.30
CA ASP A 96 -8.10 -1.76 0.67
C ASP A 96 -7.92 -3.16 0.06
N GLY A 97 -8.93 -4.02 0.19
CA GLY A 97 -8.95 -5.34 -0.43
C GLY A 97 -8.79 -5.33 -1.94
N ALA A 98 -9.45 -4.39 -2.64
CA ALA A 98 -9.30 -4.22 -4.07
C ALA A 98 -7.89 -3.75 -4.45
N ALA A 99 -7.33 -2.77 -3.73
CA ALA A 99 -5.97 -2.28 -3.96
C ALA A 99 -4.91 -3.38 -3.74
N ARG A 100 -5.07 -4.16 -2.68
CA ARG A 100 -4.28 -5.37 -2.39
C ARG A 100 -4.35 -6.38 -3.53
N TYR A 101 -5.57 -6.68 -4.00
CA TYR A 101 -5.78 -7.63 -5.08
C TYR A 101 -5.10 -7.18 -6.37
N ILE A 102 -5.29 -5.93 -6.77
CA ILE A 102 -4.64 -5.31 -7.94
C ILE A 102 -3.12 -5.44 -7.81
N GLY A 103 -2.58 -5.05 -6.66
CA GLY A 103 -1.14 -5.15 -6.42
C GLY A 103 -0.62 -6.59 -6.49
N GLU A 104 -1.36 -7.58 -6.00
CA GLU A 104 -0.99 -8.99 -6.13
C GLU A 104 -1.04 -9.50 -7.57
N VAL A 105 -1.97 -9.03 -8.40
CA VAL A 105 -1.97 -9.35 -9.84
C VAL A 105 -0.68 -8.85 -10.49
N PHE A 106 -0.28 -7.60 -10.23
CA PHE A 106 0.98 -7.06 -10.72
C PHE A 106 2.16 -7.87 -10.19
N ARG A 107 2.20 -8.15 -8.89
CA ARG A 107 3.30 -8.88 -8.25
C ARG A 107 3.45 -10.29 -8.80
N LYS A 108 2.35 -11.01 -9.02
CA LYS A 108 2.35 -12.38 -9.56
C LYS A 108 2.67 -12.41 -11.06
N THR A 109 2.30 -11.37 -11.81
CA THR A 109 2.52 -11.32 -13.26
C THR A 109 3.92 -10.82 -13.62
N LEU A 110 4.42 -9.79 -12.92
CA LEU A 110 5.65 -9.09 -13.26
C LEU A 110 6.76 -9.27 -12.21
N GLY A 111 6.45 -9.79 -11.02
CA GLY A 111 7.37 -9.90 -9.90
C GLY A 111 7.36 -8.67 -8.99
N GLY A 112 8.44 -8.46 -8.24
CA GLY A 112 8.58 -7.33 -7.31
C GLY A 112 8.08 -7.63 -5.90
N LYS A 113 8.29 -6.67 -5.01
CA LYS A 113 7.86 -6.72 -3.60
C LYS A 113 7.01 -5.51 -3.25
N TRP A 114 6.21 -5.69 -2.22
CA TRP A 114 5.56 -4.58 -1.53
C TRP A 114 6.61 -3.76 -0.79
N PHE A 115 6.50 -2.44 -0.89
CA PHE A 115 7.29 -1.50 -0.12
C PHE A 115 6.46 -0.26 0.18
N VAL A 116 6.93 0.59 1.09
CA VAL A 116 6.35 1.91 1.36
C VAL A 116 7.45 2.97 1.30
N ASP A 117 7.17 4.09 0.63
CA ASP A 117 8.07 5.24 0.66
C ASP A 117 7.73 6.13 1.85
N LEU A 118 8.62 6.13 2.85
CA LEU A 118 8.55 6.95 4.06
C LEU A 118 9.64 8.03 4.08
N LYS A 119 10.32 8.27 2.95
CA LYS A 119 11.47 9.18 2.86
C LYS A 119 11.14 10.46 2.11
N ASP A 120 10.32 10.38 1.06
CA ASP A 120 9.94 11.54 0.25
C ASP A 120 8.49 11.96 0.46
N GLU A 121 8.25 12.89 1.40
CA GLU A 121 6.91 13.45 1.66
C GLU A 121 6.27 14.15 0.46
N LYS A 122 7.04 14.50 -0.58
CA LYS A 122 6.51 15.10 -1.81
C LYS A 122 6.05 14.07 -2.83
N ASN A 123 6.38 12.80 -2.62
CA ASN A 123 5.89 11.71 -3.45
C ASN A 123 4.36 11.62 -3.30
N ALA A 124 3.64 11.58 -4.42
CA ALA A 124 2.18 11.44 -4.42
C ALA A 124 1.69 10.15 -3.74
N PHE A 125 2.58 9.16 -3.59
CA PHE A 125 2.33 7.88 -2.94
C PHE A 125 3.06 7.73 -1.59
N TYR A 126 3.53 8.84 -1.00
CA TYR A 126 4.15 8.83 0.33
C TYR A 126 3.25 8.16 1.37
N GLY A 127 3.82 7.23 2.14
CA GLY A 127 3.08 6.51 3.19
C GLY A 127 2.09 5.46 2.68
N LEU A 128 2.01 5.21 1.37
CA LEU A 128 1.13 4.20 0.79
C LEU A 128 1.90 2.95 0.34
N PRO A 129 1.34 1.73 0.54
CA PRO A 129 1.90 0.50 -0.03
C PRO A 129 1.98 0.55 -1.55
N GLN A 130 3.14 0.18 -2.09
CA GLN A 130 3.45 0.20 -3.51
C GLN A 130 4.14 -1.10 -3.93
N ASN A 131 4.07 -1.43 -5.22
CA ASN A 131 4.91 -2.47 -5.82
C ASN A 131 6.16 -1.85 -6.44
N GLU A 132 7.34 -2.41 -6.15
CA GLU A 132 8.65 -1.90 -6.62
C GLU A 132 8.71 -1.63 -8.14
N LEU A 133 7.92 -2.37 -8.93
CA LEU A 133 7.89 -2.22 -10.39
C LEU A 133 7.18 -0.92 -10.86
N LEU A 134 6.24 -0.38 -10.09
CA LEU A 134 5.51 0.86 -10.45
C LEU A 134 6.43 2.10 -10.40
N GLN A 135 7.44 2.08 -9.53
CA GLN A 135 8.47 3.12 -9.48
C GLN A 135 9.36 3.11 -10.73
N SER A 136 9.77 1.92 -11.17
CA SER A 136 10.63 1.76 -12.35
C SER A 136 9.98 2.24 -13.65
N MET A 137 8.65 2.16 -13.76
CA MET A 137 7.89 2.65 -14.91
C MET A 137 7.63 4.17 -14.85
N SER A 138 7.55 4.74 -13.65
CA SER A 138 7.36 6.18 -13.43
C SER A 138 8.63 7.01 -13.73
N ILE A 139 9.82 6.40 -13.64
CA ILE A 139 11.09 7.09 -13.94
C ILE A 139 11.31 7.27 -15.46
N THR A 140 10.65 6.46 -16.30
CA THR A 140 10.91 6.44 -17.76
C THR A 140 10.06 7.45 -18.57
N HIS A 141 9.16 8.20 -17.94
CA HIS A 141 8.38 9.29 -18.56
C HIS A 141 8.80 10.68 -18.05
N LYS A 142 10.09 10.99 -18.18
CA LYS A 142 10.55 12.38 -18.31
C LYS A 142 11.15 12.55 -19.70
N GLY A 143 10.29 12.82 -20.67
CA GLY A 143 10.62 13.37 -21.98
C GLY A 143 10.26 14.84 -22.03
#